data_AF-A0A850X9A5-F1
#
_entry.id   AF-A0A850X9A5-F1
#
_cell.length_a   1.000
_cell.length_b   1.000
_cell.length_c   1.000
_cell.angle_alpha   90.00
_cell.angle_beta   90.00
_cell.angle_gamma   90.00
#
_symmetry.space_group_name_H-M   'P 1'
#
loop_
_entity.id
_entity.type
_entity.pdbx_description
1 polymer ?
#
loop_
_entity_poly.entity_id
_entity_poly.type
_entity_poly.pdbx_seq_one_letter_code
_entity_poly.pdbx_strand_id
1 'polypeptide(L)'
;ECGCLEAFGQGESLLQDPGCLEELEDRLHFYVEECDYLQGFQVLCDLHDGFSGVGAKATELLYDEYSGKGILTWGLAPGTRNLGIPMVVGFFFLPTQDSPKSLYRALNVALGLAHLSRHSSLLCPLALSGGLGLR
;
A
#
# COMPACT_ATOMS: atom_id res chain seq x y z
N GLU A 1 13.45 -3.27 20.21
CA GLU A 1 12.82 -4.23 19.29
C GLU A 1 11.70 -3.47 18.58
N CYS A 2 11.97 -2.90 17.39
CA CYS A 2 10.94 -2.20 16.63
C CYS A 2 9.97 -3.28 16.12
N GLY A 3 8.82 -3.40 16.79
CA GLY A 3 7.80 -4.38 16.45
C GLY A 3 7.40 -4.21 15.00
N CYS A 4 7.47 -5.30 14.23
CA CYS A 4 7.06 -5.35 12.83
C CYS A 4 5.69 -4.67 12.67
N LEU A 5 5.56 -3.72 11.73
CA LEU A 5 4.29 -3.07 11.41
C LEU A 5 3.33 -4.15 10.87
N GLU A 6 2.44 -4.68 11.71
CA GLU A 6 1.56 -5.79 11.29
C GLU A 6 0.22 -5.28 10.76
N ALA A 7 -0.29 -4.18 11.30
CA ALA A 7 -1.62 -3.67 10.98
C ALA A 7 -1.58 -2.30 10.28
N PHE A 8 -2.51 -2.08 9.34
CA PHE A 8 -2.66 -0.87 8.55
C PHE A 8 -2.60 0.41 9.39
N GLY A 9 -3.42 0.49 10.45
CA GLY A 9 -3.49 1.68 11.30
C GLY A 9 -2.19 1.98 12.05
N GLN A 10 -1.33 0.99 12.29
CA GLN A 10 0.01 1.24 12.87
C GLN A 10 0.89 1.99 11.87
N GLY A 11 0.80 1.63 10.58
CA GLY A 11 1.52 2.32 9.51
C GLY A 11 1.05 3.75 9.32
N GLU A 12 -0.27 3.98 9.32
CA GLU A 12 -0.81 5.36 9.28
C GLU A 12 -0.33 6.18 10.48
N SER A 13 -0.39 5.61 11.68
CA SER A 13 0.02 6.29 12.91
C SER A 13 1.52 6.63 12.90
N LEU A 14 2.35 5.78 12.29
CA LEU A 14 3.79 6.03 12.16
C LEU A 14 4.07 7.24 11.27
N LEU A 15 3.39 7.36 10.12
CA LEU A 15 3.59 8.50 9.24
C LEU A 15 2.92 9.79 9.75
N GLN A 16 1.95 9.68 10.65
CA GLN A 16 1.36 10.84 11.34
C GLN A 16 2.24 11.35 12.50
N ASP A 17 3.28 10.60 12.90
CA ASP A 17 4.25 11.11 13.87
C ASP A 17 4.92 12.37 13.29
N PRO A 18 4.91 13.52 14.00
CA PRO A 18 5.42 14.77 13.46
C PRO A 18 6.87 14.68 12.97
N GLY A 19 7.73 13.94 13.66
CA GLY A 19 9.13 13.79 13.25
C GLY A 19 9.29 12.99 11.97
N CYS A 20 8.49 11.92 11.80
CA CYS A 20 8.51 11.13 10.57
C CYS A 20 7.90 11.89 9.38
N LEU A 21 6.84 12.66 9.64
CA LEU A 21 6.15 13.46 8.62
C LEU A 21 7.05 14.60 8.14
N GLU A 22 7.63 15.38 9.05
CA GLU A 22 8.55 16.48 8.72
C GLU A 22 9.75 15.96 7.92
N GLU A 23 10.36 14.83 8.31
CA GLU A 23 11.48 14.26 7.55
C GLU A 23 11.07 13.84 6.13
N LEU A 24 9.85 13.32 5.95
CA LEU A 24 9.36 12.96 4.62
C LEU A 24 9.11 14.19 3.75
N GLU A 25 8.44 15.22 4.30
CA GLU A 25 8.16 16.47 3.60
C GLU A 25 9.45 17.19 3.20
N ASP A 26 10.41 17.33 4.11
CA ASP A 26 11.71 17.96 3.83
C ASP A 26 12.44 17.27 2.66
N ARG A 27 12.42 15.93 2.64
CA ARG A 27 13.02 15.16 1.54
C ARG A 27 12.26 15.34 0.23
N LEU A 28 10.92 15.34 0.26
CA LEU A 28 10.10 15.56 -0.92
C LEU A 28 10.33 16.95 -1.50
N HIS A 29 10.33 17.99 -0.67
CA HIS A 29 10.58 19.38 -1.07
C HIS A 29 11.94 19.51 -1.74
N PHE A 30 12.98 18.96 -1.13
CA PHE A 30 14.32 18.93 -1.71
C PHE A 30 14.34 18.34 -3.13
N TYR A 31 13.68 17.21 -3.38
CA TYR A 31 13.66 16.60 -4.71
C TYR A 31 12.77 17.35 -5.71
N VAL A 32 11.67 17.95 -5.24
CA VAL A 32 10.73 18.67 -6.10
C VAL A 32 11.30 20.02 -6.54
N GLU A 33 12.00 20.73 -5.66
CA GLU A 33 12.62 22.03 -5.98
C GLU A 33 13.72 21.91 -7.03
N GLU A 34 14.42 20.78 -7.09
CA GLU A 34 15.41 20.48 -8.12
C GLU A 34 14.79 20.14 -9.50
N CYS A 35 13.46 19.98 -9.58
CA CYS A 35 12.77 19.68 -10.83
C CYS A 35 12.26 20.95 -11.53
N ASP A 36 12.79 21.26 -12.72
CA ASP A 36 12.27 22.35 -13.57
C ASP A 36 10.78 22.17 -13.94
N TYR A 37 10.38 20.92 -14.19
CA TYR A 37 8.99 20.55 -14.48
C TYR A 37 8.62 19.19 -13.88
N LEU A 38 8.09 19.21 -12.66
CA LEU A 38 7.58 18.01 -12.00
C LEU A 38 6.33 17.48 -12.74
N GLN A 39 6.41 16.26 -13.28
CA GLN A 39 5.28 15.59 -13.94
C GLN A 39 4.33 14.89 -12.96
N GLY A 40 4.89 14.29 -11.90
CA GLY A 40 4.13 13.41 -11.04
C GLY A 40 5.01 12.50 -10.19
N PHE A 41 4.36 11.59 -9.49
CA PHE A 41 4.97 10.66 -8.55
C PHE A 41 4.65 9.22 -8.92
N GLN A 42 5.61 8.33 -8.64
CA GLN A 42 5.38 6.90 -8.67
C GLN A 42 5.49 6.36 -7.25
N VAL A 43 4.40 5.78 -6.75
CA VAL A 43 4.36 5.18 -5.40
C VAL A 43 4.43 3.67 -5.55
N LEU A 44 5.46 3.05 -4.94
CA LEU A 44 5.58 1.60 -4.86
C LEU A 44 5.27 1.20 -3.43
N CYS A 45 4.18 0.46 -3.23
CA CYS A 45 3.68 0.12 -1.90
C CYS A 45 3.46 -1.39 -1.77
N ASP A 46 4.01 -1.98 -0.72
CA ASP A 46 3.68 -3.34 -0.30
C ASP A 46 2.39 -3.33 0.53
N LEU A 47 1.45 -4.19 0.15
CA LEU A 47 0.15 -4.31 0.80
C LEU A 47 0.07 -5.48 1.79
N HIS A 48 1.17 -6.21 1.98
CA HIS A 48 1.21 -7.41 2.81
C HIS A 48 1.04 -7.13 4.32
N ASP A 49 1.61 -6.05 4.82
CA ASP A 49 1.66 -5.75 6.26
C ASP A 49 1.28 -4.28 6.53
N GLY A 50 1.61 -3.76 7.71
CA GLY A 50 1.29 -2.39 8.11
C GLY A 50 1.97 -1.31 7.27
N PHE A 51 2.97 -1.64 6.43
CA PHE A 51 3.51 -0.68 5.45
C PHE A 51 2.46 -0.24 4.41
N SER A 52 1.40 -1.02 4.22
CA SER A 52 0.22 -0.60 3.46
C SER A 52 -0.39 0.71 3.97
N GLY A 53 -0.41 0.92 5.29
CA GLY A 53 -0.88 2.16 5.91
C GLY A 53 0.08 3.32 5.73
N VAL A 54 1.38 3.06 5.83
CA VAL A 54 2.41 4.07 5.54
C VAL A 54 2.29 4.55 4.10
N GLY A 55 2.20 3.62 3.14
CA GLY A 55 2.06 3.96 1.72
C GLY A 55 0.74 4.67 1.41
N ALA A 56 -0.37 4.25 2.03
CA ALA A 56 -1.64 4.94 1.94
C ALA A 56 -1.55 6.40 2.40
N LYS A 57 -0.92 6.64 3.56
CA LYS A 57 -0.80 7.99 4.12
C LYS A 57 0.21 8.86 3.36
N ALA A 58 1.28 8.28 2.85
CA ALA A 58 2.23 8.97 1.99
C ALA A 58 1.59 9.39 0.66
N THR A 59 0.75 8.53 0.08
CA THR A 59 0.01 8.86 -1.15
C THR A 59 -1.02 9.97 -0.91
N GLU A 60 -1.66 9.97 0.26
CA GLU A 60 -2.58 11.05 0.67
C GLU A 60 -1.83 12.38 0.81
N LEU A 61 -0.66 12.39 1.46
CA LEU A 61 0.19 13.58 1.56
C LEU A 61 0.55 14.13 0.17
N LEU A 62 1.00 13.27 -0.74
CA LEU A 62 1.29 13.67 -2.13
C LEU A 62 0.07 14.25 -2.86
N TYR A 63 -1.11 13.68 -2.62
CA TYR A 63 -2.36 14.12 -3.23
C TYR A 63 -2.78 15.51 -2.72
N ASP A 64 -2.64 15.75 -1.42
CA ASP A 64 -3.02 17.02 -0.79
C ASP A 64 -2.04 18.15 -1.12
N GLU A 65 -0.74 17.90 -1.02
CA GLU A 65 0.30 18.92 -1.20
C GLU A 65 0.59 19.23 -2.67
N TYR A 66 0.72 18.19 -3.50
CA TYR A 66 1.05 18.32 -4.92
C TYR A 66 -0.17 18.16 -5.81
N SER A 67 -1.26 18.84 -5.43
CA SER A 67 -2.52 18.79 -6.16
C SER A 67 -2.33 19.10 -7.66
N GLY A 68 -2.90 18.25 -8.51
CA GLY A 68 -2.78 18.35 -9.97
C GLY A 68 -1.56 17.66 -10.59
N LYS A 69 -0.64 17.09 -9.79
CA LYS A 69 0.40 16.19 -10.28
C LYS A 69 -0.13 14.76 -10.42
N GLY A 70 0.33 14.05 -11.45
CA GLY A 70 -0.09 12.67 -11.67
C GLY A 70 0.50 11.74 -10.61
N ILE A 71 -0.31 10.87 -10.01
CA ILE A 71 0.16 9.88 -9.04
C ILE A 71 -0.11 8.48 -9.60
N LEU A 72 0.94 7.75 -9.96
CA LEU A 72 0.89 6.37 -10.42
C LEU A 72 1.32 5.44 -9.29
N THR A 73 0.42 4.58 -8.84
CA THR A 73 0.70 3.69 -7.71
C THR A 73 0.75 2.24 -8.14
N TRP A 74 1.78 1.54 -7.67
CA TRP A 74 1.99 0.11 -7.80
C TRP A 74 1.74 -0.54 -6.44
N GLY A 75 0.57 -1.14 -6.26
CA GLY A 75 0.20 -1.83 -5.02
C GLY A 75 0.52 -3.31 -5.10
N LEU A 76 1.56 -3.78 -4.41
CA LEU A 76 1.95 -5.19 -4.40
C LEU A 76 1.10 -5.97 -3.40
N ALA A 77 0.13 -6.72 -3.91
CA ALA A 77 -0.68 -7.64 -3.13
C ALA A 77 0.04 -8.99 -2.94
N PRO A 78 -0.10 -9.62 -1.77
CA PRO A 78 0.39 -10.98 -1.52
C PRO A 78 -0.20 -11.96 -2.53
N GLY A 79 0.60 -12.95 -2.94
CA GLY A 79 0.10 -14.03 -3.79
C GLY A 79 -1.10 -14.74 -3.17
N THR A 80 -2.04 -15.19 -4.01
CA THR A 80 -3.34 -15.78 -3.59
C THR A 80 -3.19 -16.95 -2.60
N ARG A 81 -2.10 -17.73 -2.71
CA ARG A 81 -1.78 -18.82 -1.77
C ARG A 81 -1.40 -18.33 -0.38
N ASN A 82 -0.75 -17.18 -0.31
CA ASN A 82 -0.28 -16.58 0.93
C ASN A 82 -1.34 -15.67 1.55
N LEU A 83 -2.32 -15.17 0.79
CA LEU A 83 -3.29 -14.21 1.32
C LEU A 83 -4.23 -14.85 2.35
N GLY A 84 -4.35 -16.18 2.39
CA GLY A 84 -5.25 -16.89 3.31
C GLY A 84 -6.72 -16.75 2.95
N ILE A 85 -7.02 -15.99 1.89
CA ILE A 85 -8.31 -16.04 1.22
C ILE A 85 -8.39 -17.35 0.43
N PRO A 86 -9.46 -18.14 0.58
CA PRO A 86 -9.70 -19.24 -0.33
C PRO A 86 -9.79 -18.67 -1.76
N MET A 87 -9.12 -19.34 -2.70
CA MET A 87 -9.35 -19.16 -4.12
C MET A 87 -10.86 -19.07 -4.34
N VAL A 88 -11.34 -18.00 -4.98
CA VAL A 88 -12.75 -17.90 -5.39
C VAL A 88 -12.98 -19.00 -6.44
N VAL A 89 -13.34 -20.18 -5.97
CA VAL A 89 -13.96 -21.27 -6.71
C VAL A 89 -15.31 -21.51 -6.05
N GLY A 90 -16.28 -20.69 -6.44
CA GLY A 90 -17.66 -20.82 -6.02
C GLY A 90 -17.95 -20.36 -4.58
N PHE A 91 -19.25 -20.33 -4.28
CA PHE A 91 -19.92 -19.80 -3.08
C PHE A 91 -19.60 -20.57 -1.77
N PHE A 92 -18.47 -21.27 -1.67
CA PHE A 92 -18.15 -22.15 -0.55
C PHE A 92 -16.96 -21.62 0.26
N PHE A 93 -17.24 -21.23 1.50
CA PHE A 93 -16.28 -20.76 2.49
C PHE A 93 -15.49 -21.96 3.01
N LEU A 94 -14.25 -22.16 2.56
CA LEU A 94 -13.34 -23.14 3.17
C LEU A 94 -12.48 -22.44 4.23
N PRO A 95 -12.40 -22.93 5.47
CA PRO A 95 -11.63 -22.28 6.51
C PRO A 95 -10.13 -22.52 6.27
N THR A 96 -9.39 -21.46 5.93
CA THR A 96 -7.93 -21.48 5.87
C THR A 96 -7.37 -20.91 7.17
N GLN A 97 -6.88 -21.81 8.03
CA GLN A 97 -5.93 -21.59 9.14
C GLN A 97 -6.10 -20.28 9.95
N ASP A 98 -6.77 -20.40 11.10
CA ASP A 98 -7.09 -19.37 12.12
C ASP A 98 -5.85 -18.70 12.75
N SER A 99 -4.97 -18.11 11.94
CA SER A 99 -3.90 -17.24 12.43
C SER A 99 -4.39 -15.79 12.37
N PRO A 100 -4.29 -15.01 13.46
CA PRO A 100 -4.71 -13.59 13.47
C PRO A 100 -4.00 -12.76 12.39
N LYS A 101 -2.81 -13.19 11.96
CA LYS A 101 -2.02 -12.58 10.89
C LYS A 101 -2.70 -12.62 9.51
N SER A 102 -3.58 -13.60 9.26
CA SER A 102 -4.31 -13.70 7.99
C SER A 102 -5.35 -12.58 7.82
N LEU A 103 -6.04 -12.22 8.90
CA LEU A 103 -7.02 -11.14 8.92
C LEU A 103 -6.34 -9.77 8.77
N TYR A 104 -5.25 -9.53 9.50
CA TYR A 104 -4.48 -8.28 9.36
C TYR A 104 -4.04 -8.08 7.92
N ARG A 105 -3.47 -9.10 7.28
CA ARG A 105 -3.05 -9.02 5.88
C ARG A 105 -4.21 -8.76 4.93
N ALA A 106 -5.36 -9.42 5.11
CA ALA A 106 -6.54 -9.15 4.28
C ALA A 106 -7.04 -7.70 4.44
N LEU A 107 -7.03 -7.18 5.67
CA LEU A 107 -7.38 -5.78 5.96
C LEU A 107 -6.35 -4.80 5.38
N ASN A 108 -5.06 -5.09 5.51
CA ASN A 108 -3.96 -4.28 4.96
C ASN A 108 -4.11 -4.14 3.44
N VAL A 109 -4.40 -5.24 2.74
CA VAL A 109 -4.66 -5.21 1.30
C VAL A 109 -5.92 -4.43 0.98
N ALA A 110 -7.04 -4.70 1.66
CA ALA A 110 -8.31 -4.05 1.36
C ALA A 110 -8.25 -2.53 1.59
N LEU A 111 -7.77 -2.12 2.76
CA LEU A 111 -7.64 -0.71 3.13
C LEU A 111 -6.57 -0.02 2.29
N GLY A 112 -5.41 -0.65 2.10
CA GLY A 112 -4.36 -0.14 1.24
C GLY A 112 -4.84 0.10 -0.19
N LEU A 113 -5.47 -0.89 -0.84
CA LEU A 113 -6.03 -0.68 -2.19
C LEU A 113 -7.09 0.42 -2.22
N ALA A 114 -7.98 0.48 -1.22
CA ALA A 114 -9.01 1.51 -1.16
C ALA A 114 -8.40 2.92 -1.07
N HIS A 115 -7.46 3.14 -0.14
CA HIS A 115 -6.80 4.44 0.04
C HIS A 115 -5.94 4.81 -1.18
N LEU A 116 -5.14 3.88 -1.69
CA LEU A 116 -4.32 4.12 -2.87
C LEU A 116 -5.19 4.44 -4.09
N SER A 117 -6.32 3.74 -4.28
CA SER A 117 -7.25 4.03 -5.39
C SER A 117 -7.89 5.41 -5.30
N ARG A 118 -8.05 5.94 -4.08
CA ARG A 118 -8.66 7.25 -3.84
C ARG A 118 -7.68 8.39 -4.09
N HIS A 119 -6.42 8.22 -3.71
CA HIS A 119 -5.41 9.29 -3.77
C HIS A 119 -4.46 9.17 -4.97
N SER A 120 -4.59 8.13 -5.80
CA SER A 120 -3.80 7.97 -7.03
C SER A 120 -4.61 8.35 -8.27
N SER A 121 -3.93 8.90 -9.27
CA SER A 121 -4.51 9.08 -10.60
C SER A 121 -4.70 7.75 -11.33
N LEU A 122 -3.80 6.79 -11.09
CA LEU A 122 -3.91 5.42 -11.57
C LEU A 122 -3.31 4.46 -10.53
N LEU A 123 -4.07 3.42 -10.17
CA LEU A 123 -3.60 2.31 -9.34
C LEU A 123 -3.43 1.06 -10.21
N CYS A 124 -2.23 0.50 -10.22
CA CYS A 124 -1.94 -0.80 -10.81
C CYS A 124 -1.66 -1.82 -9.69
N PRO A 125 -2.64 -2.66 -9.32
CA PRO A 125 -2.41 -3.72 -8.36
C PRO A 125 -1.56 -4.83 -9.01
N LEU A 126 -0.44 -5.16 -8.38
CA LEU A 126 0.46 -6.23 -8.79
C LEU A 126 0.30 -7.40 -7.82
N ALA A 127 0.21 -8.63 -8.32
CA ALA A 127 0.17 -9.81 -7.47
C ALA A 127 0.99 -10.94 -8.10
N LEU A 128 1.73 -11.66 -7.27
CA LEU A 128 2.41 -12.89 -7.68
C LEU A 128 1.38 -14.02 -7.76
N SER A 129 0.75 -14.20 -8.92
CA SER A 129 0.02 -15.42 -9.26
C SER A 129 1.03 -16.49 -9.65
N GLY A 130 1.18 -17.53 -8.82
CA GLY A 130 2.09 -18.66 -9.06
C GLY A 130 1.68 -19.60 -10.20
N GLY A 131 1.13 -19.07 -11.29
CA GLY A 131 0.65 -19.85 -12.42
C GLY A 131 0.93 -19.15 -13.73
N LEU A 132 2.19 -19.15 -14.17
CA LEU A 132 2.44 -19.23 -15.61
C LEU A 132 1.77 -20.54 -16.06
N GLY A 133 0.59 -20.43 -16.65
CA GLY A 133 -0.17 -21.53 -17.24
C GLY A 133 0.51 -22.09 -18.49
N LEU A 134 1.81 -22.42 -18.39
CA LEU A 134 2.44 -23.37 -19.28
C LEU A 134 1.95 -24.76 -18.85
N ARG A 135 0.80 -25.14 -19.41
CA ARG A 135 0.42 -26.55 -19.55
C ARG A 135 1.23 -27.18 -20.66
#